data_AF-A0A933UPC0-F1
#
_entry.id   AF-A0A933UPC0-F1
#
_cell.length_a   1.000
_cell.length_b   1.000
_cell.length_c   1.000
_cell.angle_alpha   90.00
_cell.angle_beta   90.00
_cell.angle_gamma   90.00
#
_symmetry.space_group_name_H-M   'P 1'
#
loop_
_entity.id
_entity.type
_entity.pdbx_description
1 polymer ?
#
loop_
_entity_poly.entity_id
_entity_poly.type
_entity_poly.pdbx_seq_one_letter_code
_entity_poly.pdbx_strand_id
1 'polypeptide(L)'
;MRRMLRTTAAVCAVLVVAACGTGSGPAGPGASTTAPPGGTTTTPHSTVPTTAPTTPADVGPTSAATTATPGASAQLARFFRVVVAADARVRAVARRVNEDFGPDVVDPSEAAARAVRRLDVTDVARAIPAGTPADLQRTALGLYANLVSRRNALVRFTEYSGYGPLRRTSEEARDILGCMKNGATPAANFAADLAAARRLAARTPAFAVGAPSSRAAADVAIRAAYVDIANGGCDTCGGWVPRPGPSLRVVWGEVPGWDDVTFDGRVGPSSTFDELGGIAFTARYRQGTG
;
A
#
# COMPACT_ATOMS: atom_id res chain seq x y z
N MET A 1 5.63 -46.12 14.10
CA MET A 1 5.35 -45.10 13.06
C MET A 1 4.31 -44.12 13.58
N ARG A 2 4.68 -42.88 13.98
CA ARG A 2 3.70 -41.84 14.35
C ARG A 2 3.50 -40.92 13.15
N ARG A 3 2.27 -40.87 12.60
CA ARG A 3 1.92 -39.87 11.57
C ARG A 3 1.90 -38.49 12.24
N MET A 4 2.83 -37.61 11.88
CA MET A 4 2.70 -36.19 12.18
C MET A 4 1.49 -35.65 11.39
N LEU A 5 0.38 -35.37 12.08
CA LEU A 5 -0.64 -34.48 11.52
C LEU A 5 0.01 -33.10 11.37
N ARG A 6 0.23 -32.67 10.13
CA ARG A 6 0.56 -31.27 9.83
C ARG A 6 -0.70 -30.44 9.98
N THR A 7 -0.97 -29.95 11.20
CA THR A 7 -2.05 -29.00 11.48
C THR A 7 -1.73 -27.67 10.81
N THR A 8 -2.23 -27.47 9.60
CA THR A 8 -2.18 -26.17 8.91
C THR A 8 -3.22 -25.24 9.55
N ALA A 9 -2.74 -24.31 10.38
CA ALA A 9 -3.56 -23.28 11.01
C ALA A 9 -3.75 -22.11 10.03
N ALA A 10 -5.00 -21.67 9.85
CA ALA A 10 -5.35 -20.61 8.90
C ALA A 10 -5.79 -19.34 9.63
N VAL A 11 -5.21 -18.18 9.30
CA VAL A 11 -5.49 -16.90 9.98
C VAL A 11 -6.88 -16.39 9.58
N CYS A 12 -7.67 -15.97 10.55
CA CYS A 12 -9.02 -15.44 10.35
C CYS A 12 -9.18 -13.98 10.79
N ALA A 13 -8.34 -13.48 11.70
CA ALA A 13 -8.32 -12.08 12.09
C ALA A 13 -6.91 -11.67 12.56
N VAL A 14 -6.56 -10.41 12.33
CA VAL A 14 -5.32 -9.79 12.83
C VAL A 14 -5.70 -8.54 13.60
N LEU A 15 -5.15 -8.39 14.80
CA LEU A 15 -5.17 -7.16 15.59
C LEU A 15 -3.74 -6.62 15.67
N VAL A 16 -3.55 -5.33 15.43
CA VAL A 16 -2.24 -4.66 15.52
C VAL A 16 -2.30 -3.66 16.66
N VAL A 17 -1.33 -3.69 17.58
CA VAL A 17 -1.33 -2.89 18.80
C VAL A 17 -0.10 -1.99 18.80
N ALA A 18 -0.31 -0.68 18.77
CA ALA A 18 0.75 0.33 18.89
C ALA A 18 0.67 1.00 20.27
N ALA A 19 1.77 0.92 21.02
CA ALA A 19 1.98 1.78 22.18
C ALA A 19 2.68 3.07 21.72
N CYS A 20 2.14 4.23 22.06
CA CYS A 20 2.76 5.52 21.74
C CYS A 20 3.94 5.80 22.67
N GLY A 21 5.08 5.14 22.42
CA GLY A 21 6.36 5.49 23.03
C GLY A 21 7.02 6.66 22.30
N THR A 22 7.68 7.56 23.04
CA THR A 22 8.39 8.73 22.51
C THR A 22 9.69 8.34 21.79
N GLY A 23 9.56 7.71 20.62
CA GLY A 23 10.68 7.34 19.74
C GLY A 23 10.86 8.37 18.62
N SER A 24 11.92 9.17 18.70
CA SER A 24 12.24 10.22 17.71
C SER A 24 12.37 9.67 16.29
N GLY A 25 11.46 10.05 15.39
CA GLY A 25 11.55 9.69 13.97
C GLY A 25 12.77 10.34 13.31
N PRO A 26 13.61 9.61 12.56
CA PRO A 26 14.81 10.19 11.95
C PRO A 26 14.47 11.12 10.79
N ALA A 27 15.00 12.34 10.86
CA ALA A 27 14.89 13.38 9.85
C ALA A 27 15.45 12.92 8.48
N GLY A 28 14.82 13.37 7.40
CA GLY A 28 15.25 13.06 6.03
C GLY A 28 16.25 14.10 5.48
N PRO A 29 17.31 13.69 4.77
CA PRO A 29 18.19 14.60 4.05
C PRO A 29 17.95 14.61 2.53
N GLY A 30 18.04 15.82 1.97
CA GLY A 30 18.77 16.15 0.74
C GLY A 30 18.57 15.32 -0.54
N ALA A 31 17.98 15.95 -1.56
CA ALA A 31 18.10 15.48 -2.94
C ALA A 31 19.48 15.81 -3.52
N SER A 32 20.13 14.82 -4.15
CA SER A 32 21.26 15.01 -5.04
C SER A 32 21.11 14.12 -6.28
N THR A 33 21.12 14.73 -7.45
CA THR A 33 21.00 14.07 -8.76
C THR A 33 22.36 13.61 -9.29
N THR A 34 22.43 12.44 -9.92
CA THR A 34 23.55 12.07 -10.81
C THR A 34 23.03 11.23 -11.97
N ALA A 35 23.47 11.55 -13.19
CA ALA A 35 23.05 10.92 -14.43
C ALA A 35 23.95 9.72 -14.81
N PRO A 36 23.49 8.77 -15.65
CA PRO A 36 24.31 7.69 -16.18
C PRO A 36 25.00 8.06 -17.51
N PRO A 37 26.25 7.64 -17.76
CA PRO A 37 26.89 7.71 -19.08
C PRO A 37 26.49 6.52 -19.98
N GLY A 38 26.68 6.66 -21.29
CA GLY A 38 26.46 5.61 -22.30
C GLY A 38 27.74 5.03 -22.91
N GLY A 39 27.59 4.16 -23.92
CA GLY A 39 28.69 3.53 -24.68
C GLY A 39 28.41 2.05 -24.96
N THR A 40 27.73 1.69 -26.05
CA THR A 40 28.31 1.20 -27.34
C THR A 40 28.91 -0.22 -27.31
N THR A 41 28.42 -1.10 -28.19
CA THR A 41 29.13 -2.32 -28.61
C THR A 41 28.79 -2.64 -30.08
N THR A 42 29.75 -3.25 -30.78
CA THR A 42 29.90 -3.27 -32.24
C THR A 42 29.33 -4.51 -32.94
N THR A 43 29.00 -4.35 -34.23
CA THR A 43 28.76 -5.42 -35.20
C THR A 43 30.04 -6.14 -35.62
N PRO A 44 29.93 -7.40 -36.08
CA PRO A 44 30.59 -7.77 -37.32
C PRO A 44 29.66 -8.49 -38.34
N HIS A 45 30.11 -8.52 -39.59
CA HIS A 45 29.40 -8.99 -40.78
C HIS A 45 30.14 -10.22 -41.36
N SER A 46 29.45 -11.21 -41.95
CA SER A 46 30.11 -12.28 -42.74
C SER A 46 29.16 -13.07 -43.65
N THR A 47 29.69 -13.69 -44.72
CA THR A 47 28.98 -14.22 -45.91
C THR A 47 29.77 -15.37 -46.60
N VAL A 48 29.28 -16.19 -47.55
CA VAL A 48 28.10 -16.04 -48.42
C VAL A 48 27.12 -17.25 -48.49
N PRO A 49 27.31 -18.34 -49.28
CA PRO A 49 26.25 -18.66 -50.25
C PRO A 49 25.54 -20.02 -50.15
N THR A 50 24.26 -19.99 -50.58
CA THR A 50 23.54 -20.95 -51.44
C THR A 50 23.60 -22.46 -51.17
N THR A 51 22.44 -23.10 -50.94
CA THR A 51 21.71 -23.99 -51.91
C THR A 51 20.36 -24.42 -51.29
N ALA A 52 19.30 -24.57 -52.10
CA ALA A 52 17.97 -25.03 -51.66
C ALA A 52 17.68 -26.49 -52.07
N PRO A 53 16.95 -27.26 -51.24
CA PRO A 53 16.05 -28.28 -51.77
C PRO A 53 14.66 -28.35 -51.09
N THR A 54 13.64 -28.34 -51.94
CA THR A 54 12.37 -29.09 -51.92
C THR A 54 11.59 -29.33 -50.61
N THR A 55 10.37 -28.78 -50.58
CA THR A 55 9.32 -28.90 -49.56
C THR A 55 8.61 -30.27 -49.52
N PRO A 56 8.47 -30.92 -48.34
CA PRO A 56 7.36 -31.82 -48.01
C PRO A 56 6.20 -31.02 -47.38
N ALA A 57 4.96 -31.48 -47.55
CA ALA A 57 3.77 -30.76 -47.08
C ALA A 57 3.72 -30.64 -45.55
N ASP A 58 3.60 -29.40 -45.06
CA ASP A 58 3.45 -29.08 -43.64
C ASP A 58 2.05 -29.47 -43.14
N VAL A 59 1.99 -30.44 -42.23
CA VAL A 59 0.75 -30.75 -41.48
C VAL A 59 0.62 -29.66 -40.42
N GLY A 60 -0.04 -28.57 -40.83
CA GLY A 60 -0.02 -27.31 -40.11
C GLY A 60 -0.28 -27.46 -38.60
N PRO A 61 0.44 -26.71 -37.75
CA PRO A 61 0.35 -26.87 -36.32
C PRO A 61 -1.08 -26.60 -35.86
N THR A 62 -1.70 -27.62 -35.25
CA THR A 62 -2.95 -27.44 -34.51
C THR A 62 -2.68 -26.39 -33.45
N SER A 63 -3.19 -25.18 -33.67
CA SER A 63 -3.14 -24.11 -32.67
C SER A 63 -4.04 -24.50 -31.52
N ALA A 64 -3.49 -25.28 -30.59
CA ALA A 64 -4.06 -25.47 -29.28
C ALA A 64 -4.34 -24.07 -28.72
N ALA A 65 -5.60 -23.77 -28.47
CA ALA A 65 -6.00 -22.52 -27.86
C ALA A 65 -5.46 -22.51 -26.43
N THR A 66 -4.23 -22.03 -26.25
CA THR A 66 -3.66 -21.77 -24.95
C THR A 66 -4.55 -20.73 -24.28
N THR A 67 -5.46 -21.19 -23.42
CA THR A 67 -6.19 -20.33 -22.48
C THR A 67 -5.16 -19.60 -21.66
N ALA A 68 -4.85 -18.37 -22.08
CA ALA A 68 -3.76 -17.60 -21.50
C ALA A 68 -4.06 -17.38 -20.02
N THR A 69 -3.28 -18.04 -19.15
CA THR A 69 -3.40 -17.88 -17.70
C THR A 69 -3.40 -16.38 -17.39
N PRO A 70 -4.44 -15.84 -16.75
CA PRO A 70 -4.57 -14.39 -16.60
C PRO A 70 -3.36 -13.81 -15.86
N GLY A 71 -2.54 -13.01 -16.56
CA GLY A 71 -1.35 -12.38 -15.98
C GLY A 71 -1.68 -11.45 -14.81
N ALA A 72 -0.67 -10.98 -14.07
CA ALA A 72 -0.87 -10.21 -12.85
C ALA A 72 -1.80 -8.99 -13.03
N SER A 73 -1.81 -8.33 -14.20
CA SER A 73 -2.78 -7.29 -14.56
C SER A 73 -4.25 -7.70 -14.40
N ALA A 74 -4.63 -8.91 -14.82
CA ALA A 74 -5.99 -9.42 -14.67
C ALA A 74 -6.31 -9.76 -13.21
N GLN A 75 -5.35 -10.36 -12.51
CA GLN A 75 -5.46 -10.68 -11.07
C GLN A 75 -5.60 -9.42 -10.21
N LEU A 76 -4.96 -8.32 -10.61
CA LEU A 76 -5.05 -6.99 -9.97
C LEU A 76 -6.17 -6.09 -10.53
N ALA A 77 -6.97 -6.54 -11.50
CA ALA A 77 -8.01 -5.70 -12.11
C ALA A 77 -9.04 -5.17 -11.09
N ARG A 78 -9.42 -6.01 -10.11
CA ARG A 78 -10.29 -5.58 -8.99
C ARG A 78 -9.62 -4.49 -8.14
N PHE A 79 -8.34 -4.67 -7.78
CA PHE A 79 -7.57 -3.68 -7.03
C PHE A 79 -7.50 -2.34 -7.77
N PHE A 80 -7.13 -2.34 -9.06
CA PHE A 80 -7.03 -1.11 -9.86
C PHE A 80 -8.37 -0.39 -10.07
N ARG A 81 -9.50 -1.10 -10.02
CA ARG A 81 -10.84 -0.47 -10.02
C ARG A 81 -11.16 0.16 -8.66
N VAL A 82 -10.92 -0.55 -7.57
CA VAL A 82 -11.21 -0.08 -6.20
C VAL A 82 -10.34 1.13 -5.85
N VAL A 83 -9.05 1.13 -6.18
CA VAL A 83 -8.14 2.24 -5.88
C VAL A 83 -8.48 3.53 -6.63
N VAL A 84 -8.98 3.43 -7.87
CA VAL A 84 -9.46 4.59 -8.65
C VAL A 84 -10.77 5.13 -8.08
N ALA A 85 -11.69 4.25 -7.67
CA ALA A 85 -12.93 4.67 -7.02
C ALA A 85 -12.64 5.36 -5.67
N ALA A 86 -11.73 4.81 -4.86
CA ALA A 86 -11.30 5.41 -3.60
C ALA A 86 -10.63 6.78 -3.81
N ASP A 87 -9.73 6.93 -4.78
CA ASP A 87 -9.16 8.24 -5.13
C ASP A 87 -10.23 9.26 -5.54
N ALA A 88 -11.22 8.87 -6.34
CA ALA A 88 -12.33 9.74 -6.71
C ALA A 88 -13.13 10.19 -5.46
N ARG A 89 -13.39 9.28 -4.50
CA ARG A 89 -14.03 9.61 -3.22
C ARG A 89 -13.17 10.59 -2.40
N VAL A 90 -11.87 10.32 -2.25
CA VAL A 90 -10.93 11.19 -1.52
C VAL A 90 -10.87 12.58 -2.17
N ARG A 91 -10.79 12.68 -3.50
CA ARG A 91 -10.81 13.98 -4.21
C ARG A 91 -12.13 14.72 -4.07
N ALA A 92 -13.27 14.03 -4.02
CA ALA A 92 -14.56 14.66 -3.80
C ALA A 92 -14.68 15.25 -2.39
N VAL A 93 -14.28 14.49 -1.36
CA VAL A 93 -14.26 14.97 0.03
C VAL A 93 -13.27 16.12 0.21
N ALA A 94 -12.06 16.03 -0.37
CA ALA A 94 -11.08 17.11 -0.29
C ALA A 94 -11.55 18.41 -0.98
N ARG A 95 -12.25 18.33 -2.13
CA ARG A 95 -12.89 19.51 -2.73
C ARG A 95 -13.95 20.11 -1.81
N ARG A 96 -14.80 19.28 -1.21
CA ARG A 96 -15.82 19.75 -0.27
C ARG A 96 -15.22 20.41 0.98
N VAL A 97 -14.11 19.87 1.50
CA VAL A 97 -13.35 20.51 2.60
C VAL A 97 -12.79 21.86 2.15
N ASN A 98 -12.27 21.97 0.92
CA ASN A 98 -11.73 23.23 0.41
C ASN A 98 -12.79 24.33 0.17
N GLU A 99 -14.08 23.98 0.00
CA GLU A 99 -15.19 24.95 -0.09
C GLU A 99 -15.37 25.75 1.21
N ASP A 100 -14.96 25.17 2.35
CA ASP A 100 -15.09 25.74 3.68
C ASP A 100 -13.90 26.65 4.08
N PHE A 101 -12.97 26.93 3.14
CA PHE A 101 -11.83 27.84 3.34
C PHE A 101 -12.06 29.20 2.68
N GLY A 102 -12.31 30.22 3.51
CA GLY A 102 -12.30 31.62 3.09
C GLY A 102 -10.89 32.24 3.05
N PRO A 103 -10.79 33.51 2.63
CA PRO A 103 -9.54 34.27 2.61
C PRO A 103 -8.98 34.54 4.02
N ASP A 104 -9.85 34.80 5.00
CA ASP A 104 -9.49 35.19 6.38
C ASP A 104 -9.91 34.17 7.45
N VAL A 105 -10.86 33.29 7.12
CA VAL A 105 -11.43 32.29 8.03
C VAL A 105 -11.44 30.90 7.39
N VAL A 106 -11.41 29.86 8.23
CA VAL A 106 -11.81 28.50 7.91
C VAL A 106 -13.08 28.24 8.72
N ASP A 107 -14.17 27.80 8.10
CA ASP A 107 -15.44 27.51 8.79
C ASP A 107 -15.79 26.03 8.61
N PRO A 108 -15.23 25.11 9.42
CA PRO A 108 -15.22 23.70 9.10
C PRO A 108 -16.62 23.09 9.24
N SER A 109 -17.38 23.04 8.14
CA SER A 109 -18.81 22.72 8.20
C SER A 109 -19.04 21.28 8.68
N GLU A 110 -20.10 21.06 9.46
CA GLU A 110 -20.51 19.70 9.84
C GLU A 110 -20.71 18.79 8.62
N ALA A 111 -21.13 19.36 7.47
CA ALA A 111 -21.35 18.62 6.24
C ALA A 111 -20.04 18.06 5.67
N ALA A 112 -18.99 18.90 5.57
CA ALA A 112 -17.66 18.47 5.17
C ALA A 112 -17.04 17.51 6.21
N ALA A 113 -17.19 17.81 7.50
CA ALA A 113 -16.70 16.94 8.58
C ALA A 113 -17.38 15.57 8.61
N ARG A 114 -18.70 15.49 8.35
CA ARG A 114 -19.42 14.22 8.13
C ARG A 114 -18.92 13.47 6.90
N ALA A 115 -18.56 14.17 5.83
CA ALA A 115 -18.01 13.56 4.61
C ALA A 115 -16.62 12.95 4.87
N VAL A 116 -15.75 13.64 5.62
CA VAL A 116 -14.44 13.10 6.05
C VAL A 116 -14.61 11.90 6.99
N ARG A 117 -15.48 11.99 8.01
CA ARG A 117 -15.74 10.86 8.92
C ARG A 117 -16.28 9.60 8.21
N ARG A 118 -16.99 9.76 7.10
CA ARG A 118 -17.50 8.66 6.24
C ARG A 118 -16.52 8.21 5.15
N LEU A 119 -15.37 8.86 5.00
CA LEU A 119 -14.37 8.50 4.01
C LEU A 119 -13.61 7.24 4.43
N ASP A 120 -14.06 6.09 3.94
CA ASP A 120 -13.36 4.81 4.07
C ASP A 120 -12.57 4.47 2.78
N VAL A 121 -11.35 3.97 3.01
CA VAL A 121 -10.42 3.48 1.98
C VAL A 121 -9.91 2.06 2.28
N THR A 122 -10.32 1.44 3.40
CA THR A 122 -9.90 0.08 3.81
C THR A 122 -10.34 -1.00 2.82
N ASP A 123 -11.33 -0.73 1.96
CA ASP A 123 -11.71 -1.57 0.83
C ASP A 123 -10.56 -1.77 -0.19
N VAL A 124 -9.67 -0.78 -0.33
CA VAL A 124 -8.46 -0.85 -1.17
C VAL A 124 -7.49 -1.91 -0.67
N ALA A 125 -7.18 -1.94 0.63
CA ALA A 125 -6.31 -2.95 1.23
C ALA A 125 -6.90 -4.36 1.07
N ARG A 126 -8.21 -4.52 1.32
CA ARG A 126 -8.96 -5.77 1.07
C ARG A 126 -9.08 -6.16 -0.41
N ALA A 127 -8.60 -5.32 -1.33
CA ALA A 127 -8.55 -5.63 -2.76
C ALA A 127 -7.19 -6.11 -3.25
N ILE A 128 -6.13 -5.99 -2.45
CA ILE A 128 -4.79 -6.52 -2.76
C ILE A 128 -4.85 -8.07 -2.68
N PRO A 129 -4.55 -8.81 -3.76
CA PRO A 129 -4.59 -10.27 -3.74
C PRO A 129 -3.56 -10.86 -2.76
N ALA A 130 -3.96 -11.88 -2.01
CA ALA A 130 -3.02 -12.67 -1.22
C ALA A 130 -2.00 -13.37 -2.13
N GLY A 131 -0.73 -13.40 -1.73
CA GLY A 131 0.35 -13.97 -2.55
C GLY A 131 0.87 -13.05 -3.66
N THR A 132 0.43 -11.79 -3.73
CA THR A 132 0.99 -10.79 -4.66
C THR A 132 2.52 -10.71 -4.50
N PRO A 133 3.32 -10.82 -5.58
CA PRO A 133 4.78 -10.70 -5.55
C PRO A 133 5.26 -9.41 -4.87
N ALA A 134 6.40 -9.47 -4.17
CA ALA A 134 6.86 -8.43 -3.25
C ALA A 134 6.87 -7.01 -3.85
N ASP A 135 7.31 -6.85 -5.10
CA ASP A 135 7.34 -5.53 -5.75
C ASP A 135 5.95 -5.00 -6.09
N LEU A 136 5.06 -5.86 -6.63
CA LEU A 136 3.65 -5.51 -6.86
C LEU A 136 2.93 -5.19 -5.55
N GLN A 137 3.20 -5.95 -4.49
CA GLN A 137 2.63 -5.72 -3.17
C GLN A 137 3.13 -4.40 -2.58
N ARG A 138 4.42 -4.06 -2.75
CA ARG A 138 4.98 -2.76 -2.36
C ARG A 138 4.28 -1.61 -3.07
N THR A 139 4.07 -1.70 -4.39
CA THR A 139 3.38 -0.65 -5.15
C THR A 139 1.89 -0.57 -4.79
N ALA A 140 1.21 -1.70 -4.58
CA ALA A 140 -0.20 -1.73 -4.16
C ALA A 140 -0.40 -1.11 -2.76
N LEU A 141 0.50 -1.43 -1.81
CA LEU A 141 0.53 -0.80 -0.49
C LEU A 141 0.93 0.69 -0.53
N GLY A 142 1.79 1.09 -1.47
CA GLY A 142 2.11 2.51 -1.72
C GLY A 142 0.89 3.31 -2.18
N LEU A 143 0.09 2.76 -3.11
CA LEU A 143 -1.18 3.36 -3.51
C LEU A 143 -2.22 3.39 -2.38
N TYR A 144 -2.23 2.37 -1.51
CA TYR A 144 -3.06 2.39 -0.30
C TYR A 144 -2.62 3.51 0.65
N ALA A 145 -1.33 3.58 0.98
CA ALA A 145 -0.75 4.61 1.84
C ALA A 145 -0.98 6.04 1.32
N ASN A 146 -0.94 6.24 0.01
CA ASN A 146 -1.28 7.51 -0.63
C ASN A 146 -2.70 7.97 -0.25
N LEU A 147 -3.68 7.06 -0.33
CA LEU A 147 -5.08 7.34 -0.01
C LEU A 147 -5.33 7.49 1.49
N VAL A 148 -4.70 6.66 2.32
CA VAL A 148 -4.77 6.74 3.79
C VAL A 148 -4.15 8.06 4.29
N SER A 149 -2.99 8.43 3.76
CA SER A 149 -2.33 9.71 4.03
C SER A 149 -3.26 10.90 3.72
N ARG A 150 -3.86 10.92 2.51
CA ARG A 150 -4.79 11.98 2.09
C ARG A 150 -6.08 12.01 2.89
N ARG A 151 -6.56 10.88 3.39
CA ARG A 151 -7.71 10.80 4.32
C ARG A 151 -7.35 11.42 5.67
N ASN A 152 -6.24 10.99 6.28
CA ASN A 152 -5.86 11.44 7.62
C ASN A 152 -5.32 12.88 7.64
N ALA A 153 -4.85 13.40 6.51
CA ALA A 153 -4.57 14.83 6.32
C ALA A 153 -5.80 15.74 6.54
N LEU A 154 -7.02 15.17 6.54
CA LEU A 154 -8.28 15.88 6.81
C LEU A 154 -8.77 15.67 8.27
N VAL A 155 -8.03 14.97 9.14
CA VAL A 155 -8.54 14.56 10.46
C VAL A 155 -8.85 15.75 11.38
N ARG A 156 -7.93 16.71 11.49
CA ARG A 156 -8.08 17.92 12.31
C ARG A 156 -9.26 18.79 11.89
N PHE A 157 -9.60 18.80 10.59
CA PHE A 157 -10.81 19.45 10.09
C PHE A 157 -12.09 18.87 10.74
N THR A 158 -12.09 17.58 11.07
CA THR A 158 -13.24 16.95 11.76
C THR A 158 -13.27 17.23 13.26
N GLU A 159 -12.11 17.39 13.88
CA GLU A 159 -11.97 17.67 15.31
C GLU A 159 -12.46 19.08 15.64
N TYR A 160 -12.02 20.08 14.87
CA TYR A 160 -12.41 21.47 15.07
C TYR A 160 -13.77 21.85 14.45
N SER A 161 -14.52 20.91 13.84
CA SER A 161 -15.82 21.19 13.20
C SER A 161 -16.95 21.64 14.13
N GLY A 162 -16.75 21.62 15.44
CA GLY A 162 -17.66 22.20 16.44
C GLY A 162 -17.30 23.61 16.91
N TYR A 163 -16.18 24.19 16.45
CA TYR A 163 -15.62 25.43 17.00
C TYR A 163 -16.16 26.70 16.32
N GLY A 164 -16.93 26.54 15.23
CA GLY A 164 -17.40 27.64 14.38
C GLY A 164 -16.29 28.25 13.51
N PRO A 165 -16.51 29.46 12.95
CA PRO A 165 -15.54 30.12 12.08
C PRO A 165 -14.22 30.45 12.79
N LEU A 166 -13.14 29.75 12.39
CA LEU A 166 -11.78 29.94 12.88
C LEU A 166 -11.08 31.01 12.05
N ARG A 167 -10.48 32.03 12.67
CA ARG A 167 -9.54 32.93 11.96
C ARG A 167 -8.36 32.11 11.46
N ARG A 168 -7.88 32.35 10.23
CA ARG A 168 -6.70 31.64 9.68
C ARG A 168 -5.40 31.82 10.48
N THR A 169 -5.37 32.82 11.36
CA THR A 169 -4.28 33.10 12.31
C THR A 169 -4.49 32.48 13.70
N SER A 170 -5.54 31.68 13.91
CA SER A 170 -5.73 30.87 15.12
C SER A 170 -4.80 29.66 15.13
N GLU A 171 -4.71 28.97 16.27
CA GLU A 171 -3.89 27.76 16.39
C GLU A 171 -4.53 26.59 15.63
N GLU A 172 -5.83 26.42 15.82
CA GLU A 172 -6.67 25.39 15.21
C GLU A 172 -6.64 25.47 13.67
N ALA A 173 -6.79 26.67 13.10
CA ALA A 173 -6.70 26.84 11.66
C ALA A 173 -5.29 26.55 11.11
N ARG A 174 -4.22 26.82 11.87
CA ARG A 174 -2.86 26.44 11.49
C ARG A 174 -2.66 24.92 11.57
N ASP A 175 -3.21 24.25 12.56
CA ASP A 175 -3.11 22.79 12.69
C ASP A 175 -3.87 22.05 11.58
N ILE A 176 -5.10 22.50 11.25
CA ILE A 176 -5.83 22.02 10.06
C ILE A 176 -4.97 22.14 8.81
N LEU A 177 -4.39 23.32 8.56
CA LEU A 177 -3.54 23.57 7.38
C LEU A 177 -2.24 22.75 7.41
N GLY A 178 -1.63 22.58 8.59
CA GLY A 178 -0.45 21.77 8.83
C GLY A 178 -0.69 20.30 8.47
N CYS A 179 -1.80 19.74 8.90
CA CYS A 179 -2.21 18.39 8.55
C CYS A 179 -2.61 18.24 7.07
N MET A 180 -3.37 19.19 6.50
CA MET A 180 -3.76 19.13 5.09
C MET A 180 -2.56 19.11 4.13
N LYS A 181 -1.44 19.77 4.49
CA LYS A 181 -0.19 19.73 3.72
C LYS A 181 0.31 18.31 3.46
N ASN A 182 0.09 17.38 4.40
CA ASN A 182 0.54 15.99 4.29
C ASN A 182 -0.15 15.22 3.15
N GLY A 183 -1.37 15.64 2.76
CA GLY A 183 -2.11 15.07 1.63
C GLY A 183 -1.66 15.56 0.26
N ALA A 184 -0.90 16.66 0.16
CA ALA A 184 -0.60 17.33 -1.11
C ALA A 184 0.33 16.50 -2.02
N THR A 185 1.50 16.10 -1.53
CA THR A 185 2.47 15.31 -2.32
C THR A 185 1.90 13.95 -2.76
N PRO A 186 1.22 13.16 -1.91
CA PRO A 186 0.52 11.96 -2.36
C PRO A 186 -0.53 12.25 -3.45
N ALA A 187 -1.33 13.31 -3.30
CA ALA A 187 -2.35 13.65 -4.30
C ALA A 187 -1.74 13.99 -5.68
N ALA A 188 -0.60 14.69 -5.70
CA ALA A 188 0.13 14.99 -6.92
C ALA A 188 0.72 13.73 -7.59
N ASN A 189 1.28 12.81 -6.80
CA ASN A 189 1.97 11.62 -7.32
C ASN A 189 1.01 10.48 -7.75
N PHE A 190 -0.21 10.43 -7.21
CA PHE A 190 -1.12 9.28 -7.35
C PHE A 190 -1.31 8.77 -8.79
N ALA A 191 -1.43 9.68 -9.77
CA ALA A 191 -1.61 9.30 -11.17
C ALA A 191 -0.37 8.61 -11.76
N ALA A 192 0.83 9.10 -11.41
CA ALA A 192 2.10 8.51 -11.82
C ALA A 192 2.34 7.15 -11.15
N ASP A 193 2.05 7.06 -9.84
CA ASP A 193 2.13 5.82 -9.05
C ASP A 193 1.20 4.73 -9.61
N LEU A 194 -0.04 5.10 -9.94
CA LEU A 194 -1.03 4.19 -10.52
C LEU A 194 -0.60 3.70 -11.91
N ALA A 195 -0.04 4.59 -12.73
CA ALA A 195 0.51 4.22 -14.04
C ALA A 195 1.74 3.30 -13.90
N ALA A 196 2.61 3.54 -12.91
CA ALA A 196 3.74 2.67 -12.61
C ALA A 196 3.29 1.27 -12.14
N ALA A 197 2.29 1.21 -11.25
CA ALA A 197 1.70 -0.04 -10.77
C ALA A 197 1.12 -0.89 -11.91
N ARG A 198 0.38 -0.26 -12.83
CA ARG A 198 -0.17 -0.92 -14.02
C ARG A 198 0.92 -1.41 -14.96
N ARG A 199 1.97 -0.60 -15.21
CA ARG A 199 3.15 -1.01 -16.01
C ARG A 199 3.90 -2.19 -15.40
N LEU A 200 4.01 -2.26 -14.07
CA LEU A 200 4.61 -3.39 -13.38
C LEU A 200 3.74 -4.64 -13.55
N ALA A 201 2.43 -4.54 -13.25
CA ALA A 201 1.48 -5.66 -13.37
C ALA A 201 1.36 -6.22 -14.81
N ALA A 202 1.60 -5.39 -15.83
CA ALA A 202 1.62 -5.81 -17.23
C ALA A 202 2.86 -6.66 -17.59
N ARG A 203 3.95 -6.56 -16.82
CA ARG A 203 5.18 -7.34 -17.04
C ARG A 203 5.37 -8.48 -16.04
N THR A 204 4.59 -8.53 -14.96
CA THR A 204 4.66 -9.62 -13.99
C THR A 204 3.84 -10.83 -14.48
N PRO A 205 4.42 -12.05 -14.49
CA PRO A 205 3.67 -13.28 -14.75
C PRO A 205 2.48 -13.46 -13.80
N ALA A 206 1.54 -14.34 -14.17
CA ALA A 206 0.49 -14.78 -13.27
C ALA A 206 1.11 -15.41 -12.01
N PHE A 207 0.51 -15.13 -10.84
CA PHE A 207 0.96 -15.68 -9.55
C PHE A 207 -0.14 -16.49 -8.86
N ALA A 208 0.24 -17.35 -7.92
CA ALA A 208 -0.72 -18.11 -7.12
C ALA A 208 -1.43 -17.16 -6.13
N VAL A 209 -2.73 -16.93 -6.34
CA VAL A 209 -3.54 -16.14 -5.41
C VAL A 209 -3.88 -17.00 -4.18
N GLY A 210 -3.43 -16.58 -3.01
CA GLY A 210 -3.69 -17.28 -1.75
C GLY A 210 -5.16 -17.23 -1.33
N ALA A 211 -5.63 -18.24 -0.60
CA ALA A 211 -6.95 -18.22 0.01
C ALA A 211 -7.10 -17.05 1.02
N PRO A 212 -8.31 -16.50 1.25
CA PRO A 212 -8.50 -15.39 2.20
C PRO A 212 -8.08 -15.69 3.64
N SER A 213 -8.06 -16.96 4.06
CA SER A 213 -7.59 -17.42 5.37
C SER A 213 -6.09 -17.79 5.40
N SER A 214 -5.39 -17.66 4.28
CA SER A 214 -3.97 -18.03 4.19
C SER A 214 -3.07 -17.02 4.92
N ARG A 215 -1.89 -17.48 5.35
CA ARG A 215 -0.84 -16.60 5.88
C ARG A 215 -0.48 -15.46 4.93
N ALA A 216 -0.53 -15.70 3.61
CA ALA A 216 -0.28 -14.68 2.59
C ALA A 216 -1.36 -13.57 2.55
N ALA A 217 -2.59 -13.85 2.99
CA ALA A 217 -3.63 -12.85 3.18
C ALA A 217 -3.42 -12.07 4.49
N ALA A 218 -3.07 -12.76 5.57
CA ALA A 218 -2.70 -12.12 6.84
C ALA A 218 -1.51 -11.16 6.67
N ASP A 219 -0.49 -11.58 5.94
CA ASP A 219 0.69 -10.79 5.58
C ASP A 219 0.35 -9.47 4.84
N VAL A 220 -0.72 -9.46 4.03
CA VAL A 220 -1.25 -8.23 3.39
C VAL A 220 -1.96 -7.36 4.42
N ALA A 221 -2.83 -7.95 5.24
CA ALA A 221 -3.60 -7.24 6.26
C ALA A 221 -2.71 -6.59 7.33
N ILE A 222 -1.68 -7.31 7.81
CA ILE A 222 -0.68 -6.81 8.77
C ILE A 222 0.05 -5.59 8.21
N ARG A 223 0.51 -5.66 6.94
CA ARG A 223 1.17 -4.53 6.28
C ARG A 223 0.23 -3.34 6.10
N ALA A 224 -1.03 -3.58 5.71
CA ALA A 224 -2.03 -2.52 5.58
C ALA A 224 -2.34 -1.84 6.92
N ALA A 225 -2.51 -2.60 8.00
CA ALA A 225 -2.71 -2.05 9.34
C ALA A 225 -1.50 -1.22 9.82
N TYR A 226 -0.27 -1.60 9.46
CA TYR A 226 0.90 -0.72 9.68
C TYR A 226 0.76 0.61 8.92
N VAL A 227 0.33 0.59 7.65
CA VAL A 227 0.09 1.82 6.86
C VAL A 227 -0.95 2.73 7.51
N ASP A 228 -2.02 2.15 8.06
CA ASP A 228 -3.08 2.89 8.76
C ASP A 228 -2.54 3.56 10.03
N ILE A 229 -1.82 2.82 10.88
CA ILE A 229 -1.23 3.37 12.11
C ILE A 229 -0.16 4.41 11.81
N ALA A 230 0.71 4.19 10.81
CA ALA A 230 1.77 5.13 10.44
C ALA A 230 1.26 6.46 9.86
N ASN A 231 -0.03 6.53 9.48
CA ASN A 231 -0.68 7.73 8.96
C ASN A 231 -1.76 8.31 9.89
N GLY A 232 -2.20 7.61 10.93
CA GLY A 232 -3.34 8.01 11.76
C GLY A 232 -3.28 7.57 13.22
N GLY A 233 -2.16 7.03 13.69
CA GLY A 233 -1.89 6.73 15.10
C GLY A 233 -1.08 7.85 15.76
N CYS A 234 -1.13 7.93 17.10
CA CYS A 234 -0.33 8.87 17.92
C CYS A 234 -0.29 10.31 17.34
N ASP A 235 -1.46 10.92 17.15
CA ASP A 235 -1.63 12.29 16.62
C ASP A 235 -1.07 12.57 15.20
N THR A 236 -0.69 11.53 14.45
CA THR A 236 -0.32 11.69 13.03
C THR A 236 -1.54 11.95 12.16
N CYS A 237 -1.36 12.83 11.17
CA CYS A 237 -2.40 13.24 10.23
C CYS A 237 -1.90 13.09 8.78
N GLY A 238 -1.59 11.85 8.43
CA GLY A 238 -1.06 11.46 7.13
C GLY A 238 0.44 11.72 6.96
N GLY A 239 0.88 11.80 5.70
CA GLY A 239 2.25 12.13 5.31
C GLY A 239 3.19 10.92 5.20
N TRP A 240 2.83 9.78 5.80
CA TRP A 240 3.63 8.56 5.69
C TRP A 240 3.35 7.82 4.38
N VAL A 241 4.42 7.55 3.64
CA VAL A 241 4.43 6.67 2.48
C VAL A 241 5.57 5.64 2.62
N PRO A 242 5.41 4.40 2.12
CA PRO A 242 6.51 3.44 2.08
C PRO A 242 7.67 4.03 1.26
N ARG A 243 8.82 4.25 1.89
CA ARG A 243 10.02 4.74 1.20
C ARG A 243 10.46 3.72 0.12
N PRO A 244 11.09 4.18 -0.98
CA PRO A 244 11.90 3.31 -1.82
C PRO A 244 12.99 2.67 -0.94
N GLY A 245 12.96 1.34 -0.82
CA GLY A 245 13.73 0.62 0.19
C GLY A 245 13.11 -0.73 0.51
N PRO A 246 13.61 -1.44 1.53
CA PRO A 246 13.10 -2.75 1.88
C PRO A 246 11.63 -2.62 2.33
N SER A 247 10.79 -3.46 1.73
CA SER A 247 9.34 -3.51 1.99
C SER A 247 9.02 -3.65 3.48
N LEU A 248 7.84 -3.21 3.91
CA LEU A 248 7.29 -3.56 5.23
C LEU A 248 7.45 -5.07 5.46
N ARG A 249 8.33 -5.44 6.38
CA ARG A 249 8.63 -6.83 6.72
C ARG A 249 7.65 -7.25 7.79
N VAL A 250 7.13 -8.47 7.65
CA VAL A 250 6.35 -9.14 8.69
C VAL A 250 7.25 -10.24 9.25
N VAL A 251 7.56 -10.15 10.53
CA VAL A 251 8.27 -11.19 11.28
C VAL A 251 7.24 -11.90 12.14
N TRP A 252 7.17 -13.21 11.97
CA TRP A 252 6.29 -14.10 12.72
C TRP A 252 7.11 -14.84 13.77
N GLY A 253 6.54 -15.01 14.95
CA GLY A 253 7.19 -15.62 16.11
C GLY A 253 6.72 -14.93 17.38
N GLU A 254 6.81 -15.62 18.52
CA GLU A 254 6.43 -15.06 19.81
C GLU A 254 7.28 -13.83 20.14
N VAL A 255 6.59 -12.74 20.43
CA VAL A 255 7.17 -11.44 20.74
C VAL A 255 6.66 -11.01 22.12
N PRO A 256 7.53 -10.84 23.12
CA PRO A 256 7.16 -10.22 24.38
C PRO A 256 6.61 -8.81 24.15
N GLY A 257 5.48 -8.53 24.80
CA GLY A 257 4.81 -7.25 24.82
C GLY A 257 5.01 -6.49 26.13
N TRP A 258 4.09 -5.57 26.38
CA TRP A 258 3.91 -4.92 27.68
C TRP A 258 2.90 -5.74 28.51
N ASP A 259 2.95 -5.61 29.84
CA ASP A 259 2.00 -6.22 30.78
C ASP A 259 1.79 -7.75 30.58
N ASP A 260 2.89 -8.48 30.41
CA ASP A 260 2.96 -9.94 30.18
C ASP A 260 2.16 -10.46 28.96
N VAL A 261 1.76 -9.59 28.03
CA VAL A 261 1.08 -9.99 26.78
C VAL A 261 2.11 -10.51 25.78
N THR A 262 1.87 -11.70 25.20
CA THR A 262 2.65 -12.22 24.06
C THR A 262 1.94 -11.92 22.73
N PHE A 263 2.71 -11.48 21.73
CA PHE A 263 2.26 -11.22 20.35
C PHE A 263 2.75 -12.31 19.38
N ASP A 264 2.00 -12.54 18.30
CA ASP A 264 2.32 -13.53 17.25
C ASP A 264 3.40 -13.05 16.25
N GLY A 265 3.79 -11.78 16.34
CA GLY A 265 4.85 -11.20 15.53
C GLY A 265 4.94 -9.67 15.57
N ARG A 266 5.76 -9.12 14.67
CA ARG A 266 5.97 -7.67 14.45
C ARG A 266 5.95 -7.31 12.97
N VAL A 267 5.53 -6.08 12.67
CA VAL A 267 5.58 -5.47 11.33
C VAL A 267 6.24 -4.10 11.34
N GLY A 268 7.09 -3.80 10.37
CA GLY A 268 7.73 -2.49 10.25
C GLY A 268 8.63 -2.35 9.02
N PRO A 269 9.31 -1.21 8.85
CA PRO A 269 10.40 -1.06 7.89
C PRO A 269 11.52 -2.06 8.23
N SER A 270 12.13 -2.74 7.26
CA SER A 270 13.17 -3.72 7.57
C SER A 270 14.39 -3.12 8.29
N SER A 271 14.63 -1.83 8.15
CA SER A 271 15.72 -1.10 8.82
C SER A 271 15.51 -0.83 10.31
N THR A 272 14.35 -1.17 10.89
CA THR A 272 14.05 -0.89 12.31
C THR A 272 13.89 -2.16 13.15
N PHE A 273 14.03 -3.35 12.57
CA PHE A 273 13.73 -4.61 13.26
C PHE A 273 14.71 -4.97 14.37
N ASP A 274 15.93 -4.43 14.32
CA ASP A 274 17.01 -4.79 15.24
C ASP A 274 17.01 -3.92 16.52
N GLU A 275 16.21 -2.84 16.56
CA GLU A 275 16.16 -1.83 17.65
C GLU A 275 14.75 -1.70 18.28
N LEU A 276 14.06 -2.81 18.55
CA LEU A 276 12.66 -2.87 19.01
C LEU A 276 11.61 -2.22 18.06
N GLY A 277 12.03 -1.62 16.95
CA GLY A 277 11.18 -0.87 16.04
C GLY A 277 10.22 -1.73 15.20
N GLY A 278 8.99 -1.26 15.08
CA GLY A 278 7.88 -1.96 14.45
C GLY A 278 6.67 -2.03 15.39
N ILE A 279 5.54 -2.51 14.87
CA ILE A 279 4.29 -2.63 15.61
C ILE A 279 4.00 -4.12 15.81
N ALA A 280 3.65 -4.51 17.04
CA ALA A 280 3.34 -5.89 17.37
C ALA A 280 1.90 -6.25 16.94
N PHE A 281 1.66 -7.53 16.62
CA PHE A 281 0.34 -8.00 16.20
C PHE A 281 -0.02 -9.36 16.81
N THR A 282 -1.33 -9.58 16.96
CA THR A 282 -1.92 -10.87 17.33
C THR A 282 -2.71 -11.40 16.13
N ALA A 283 -2.54 -12.66 15.78
CA ALA A 283 -3.20 -13.34 14.67
C ALA A 283 -4.06 -14.50 15.21
N ARG A 284 -5.39 -14.40 15.06
CA ARG A 284 -6.30 -15.49 15.44
C ARG A 284 -6.44 -16.49 14.31
N TYR A 285 -6.15 -17.76 14.59
CA TYR A 285 -6.26 -18.85 13.65
C TYR A 285 -7.56 -19.66 13.84
N ARG A 286 -8.18 -20.14 12.76
CA ARG A 286 -9.09 -21.29 12.81
C ARG A 286 -8.28 -22.57 12.63
N GLN A 287 -8.52 -23.55 13.49
CA GLN A 287 -8.12 -24.93 13.23
C GLN A 287 -8.91 -25.49 12.03
N GLY A 288 -8.27 -26.33 11.22
CA GLY A 288 -8.97 -27.24 10.30
C GLY A 288 -9.36 -26.68 8.92
N THR A 289 -8.67 -25.66 8.39
CA THR A 289 -8.86 -25.23 6.99
C THR A 289 -7.52 -25.10 6.27
N GLY A 290 -6.98 -26.24 5.84
CA GLY A 290 -5.78 -26.38 5.00
C GLY A 290 -6.02 -27.40 3.90
#